data_AF-A0A327Y7H8-F1
#
_entry.id   AF-A0A327Y7H8-F1
#
_cell.length_a   1.000
_cell.length_b   1.000
_cell.length_c   1.000
_cell.angle_alpha   90.00
_cell.angle_beta   90.00
_cell.angle_gamma   90.00
#
_symmetry.space_group_name_H-M   'P 1'
#
loop_
_entity.id
_entity.type
_entity.pdbx_description
1 polymer ?
#
loop_
_entity_poly.entity_id
_entity_poly.type
_entity_poly.pdbx_seq_one_letter_code
_entity_poly.pdbx_strand_id
1 'polypeptide(L)'
;MMRLATLRSVDSYFHKIRSNVRLASRPVSTPSANGRAWDRHFLYKPEMPVKIIEICRFHHNWMGSRDTKRTPAMKLGLAKGKVYERDLFGE
;
A
#
# COMPACT_ATOMS: atom_id res chain seq x y z
N MET A 1 30.02 -2.68 8.41
CA MET A 1 29.10 -3.43 7.53
C MET A 1 28.25 -2.44 6.74
N MET A 2 28.54 -2.25 5.45
CA MET A 2 27.71 -1.44 4.55
C MET A 2 26.33 -2.08 4.41
N ARG A 3 25.29 -1.41 4.90
CA ARG A 3 23.90 -1.78 4.60
C ARG A 3 23.63 -1.30 3.17
N LEU A 4 23.79 -2.19 2.18
CA LEU A 4 23.35 -1.90 0.81
C LEU A 4 21.91 -1.37 0.89
N ALA A 5 21.68 -0.16 0.39
CA ALA A 5 20.37 0.46 0.36
C ALA A 5 19.49 -0.33 -0.62
N THR A 6 18.85 -1.40 -0.14
CA THR A 6 18.00 -2.23 -1.00
C THR A 6 16.65 -1.55 -1.17
N LEU A 7 16.17 -1.44 -2.41
CA LEU A 7 14.78 -1.01 -2.69
C LEU A 7 13.71 -2.02 -2.26
N ARG A 8 14.11 -3.17 -1.70
CA ARG A 8 13.23 -4.26 -1.28
C ARG A 8 12.07 -3.81 -0.38
N SER A 9 12.30 -2.88 0.54
CA SER A 9 11.24 -2.39 1.43
C SER A 9 10.18 -1.58 0.69
N VAL A 10 10.63 -0.77 -0.28
CA VAL A 10 9.76 0.05 -1.13
C VAL A 10 8.97 -0.86 -2.07
N ASP A 11 9.65 -1.81 -2.72
CA ASP A 11 9.02 -2.79 -3.61
C ASP A 11 8.01 -3.68 -2.89
N SER A 12 8.28 -4.07 -1.65
CA SER A 12 7.34 -4.84 -0.83
C SER A 12 6.07 -4.05 -0.54
N TYR A 13 6.18 -2.75 -0.25
CA TYR A 13 5.03 -1.88 -0.05
C TYR A 13 4.21 -1.71 -1.34
N PHE A 14 4.86 -1.44 -2.47
CA PHE A 14 4.17 -1.38 -3.75
C PHE A 14 3.53 -2.71 -4.14
N HIS A 15 4.18 -3.83 -3.82
CA HIS A 15 3.60 -5.16 -4.00
C HIS A 15 2.30 -5.31 -3.22
N LYS A 16 2.30 -4.91 -1.94
CA LYS A 16 1.12 -4.99 -1.10
C LYS A 16 -0.04 -4.17 -1.66
N ILE A 17 0.21 -2.98 -2.21
CA ILE A 17 -0.85 -2.17 -2.83
C ILE A 17 -1.40 -2.87 -4.08
N ARG A 18 -0.54 -3.26 -5.03
CA ARG A 18 -0.98 -3.87 -6.29
C ARG A 18 -1.68 -5.22 -6.13
N SER A 19 -1.43 -5.94 -5.04
CA SER A 19 -2.09 -7.24 -4.77
C SER A 19 -3.45 -7.09 -4.08
N ASN A 20 -3.68 -5.99 -3.35
CA ASN A 20 -4.90 -5.81 -2.55
C ASN A 20 -5.86 -4.78 -3.14
N VAL A 21 -5.37 -3.86 -3.98
CA VAL A 21 -6.18 -2.80 -4.57
C VAL A 21 -6.41 -3.11 -6.05
N ARG A 22 -7.66 -3.44 -6.40
CA ARG A 22 -8.04 -3.89 -7.76
C ARG A 22 -7.64 -2.89 -8.86
N LEU A 23 -7.83 -1.59 -8.61
CA LEU A 23 -7.46 -0.53 -9.55
C LEU A 23 -5.94 -0.44 -9.83
N ALA A 24 -5.12 -0.93 -8.90
CA ALA A 24 -3.66 -0.93 -9.00
C ALA A 24 -3.12 -2.32 -9.35
N SER A 25 -4.02 -3.26 -9.63
CA SER A 25 -3.66 -4.61 -10.01
C SER A 25 -3.02 -4.60 -11.40
N ARG A 26 -2.20 -5.62 -11.67
CA ARG A 26 -1.66 -5.79 -13.02
C ARG A 26 -2.76 -6.40 -13.89
N PRO A 27 -2.95 -5.93 -15.12
CA PRO A 27 -3.88 -6.54 -16.05
C PRO A 27 -3.50 -7.99 -16.29
N VAL A 28 -4.50 -8.87 -16.34
CA VAL A 28 -4.30 -10.29 -16.60
C VAL A 28 -4.01 -10.47 -18.09
N SER A 29 -2.82 -10.98 -18.40
CA SER A 29 -2.44 -11.33 -19.77
C SER A 29 -2.94 -12.73 -20.11
N THR A 30 -3.75 -12.87 -21.14
CA THR A 30 -4.12 -14.17 -21.71
C THR A 30 -3.40 -14.38 -23.05
N PRO A 31 -3.07 -15.64 -23.43
CA PRO A 31 -2.41 -15.92 -24.71
C PRO A 31 -3.17 -15.37 -25.92
N SER A 32 -4.50 -15.39 -25.87
CA SER A 32 -5.39 -14.86 -26.91
C SER A 32 -5.43 -13.33 -26.98
N ALA A 33 -4.94 -12.62 -25.96
CA ALA A 33 -4.96 -11.15 -25.95
C ALA A 33 -3.88 -10.54 -26.87
N ASN A 34 -2.92 -11.34 -27.37
CA ASN A 34 -1.84 -10.91 -28.27
C ASN A 34 -1.11 -9.65 -27.75
N GLY A 35 -0.75 -9.65 -26.47
CA GLY A 35 -0.06 -8.54 -25.80
C GLY A 35 -0.96 -7.36 -25.40
N ARG A 36 -2.26 -7.38 -25.72
CA ARG A 36 -3.21 -6.38 -25.21
C ARG A 36 -3.52 -6.63 -23.74
N ALA A 37 -3.52 -5.56 -22.97
CA ALA A 37 -3.81 -5.59 -21.55
C ALA A 37 -4.95 -4.60 -21.27
N TRP A 38 -6.16 -5.11 -21.13
CA TRP A 38 -7.33 -4.32 -20.71
C TRP A 38 -7.67 -4.68 -19.26
N ASP A 39 -7.63 -3.70 -18.36
CA ASP A 39 -8.05 -3.92 -16.97
C ASP A 39 -9.57 -3.68 -16.83
N ARG A 40 -10.26 -4.48 -16.03
CA ARG A 40 -11.70 -4.31 -15.79
C ARG A 40 -12.02 -3.27 -14.72
N HIS A 41 -11.03 -2.81 -13.96
CA HIS A 41 -11.23 -2.06 -12.72
C HIS A 41 -10.92 -0.56 -12.82
N PHE A 42 -11.17 0.06 -13.98
CA PHE A 42 -10.98 1.50 -14.15
C PHE A 42 -11.95 2.30 -13.29
N LEU A 43 -11.45 3.39 -12.71
CA LEU A 43 -12.26 4.33 -11.94
C LEU A 43 -12.72 5.45 -12.87
N TYR A 44 -14.03 5.72 -12.87
CA TYR A 44 -14.62 6.84 -13.61
C TYR A 44 -14.11 8.21 -13.13
N LYS A 45 -13.60 8.28 -11.89
CA LYS A 45 -13.07 9.50 -11.27
C LYS A 45 -11.59 9.32 -10.94
N PRO A 46 -10.69 10.10 -11.54
CA PRO A 46 -9.24 9.96 -11.35
C PRO A 46 -8.76 10.42 -9.96
N GLU A 47 -9.58 11.08 -9.15
CA GLU A 47 -9.20 11.46 -7.78
C GLU A 47 -9.31 10.30 -6.78
N MET A 48 -10.18 9.32 -7.07
CA MET A 48 -10.38 8.13 -6.23
C MET A 48 -9.11 7.29 -5.98
N PRO A 49 -8.26 6.98 -6.98
CA PRO A 49 -7.03 6.23 -6.72
C PRO A 49 -6.08 6.97 -5.78
N VAL A 50 -5.98 8.31 -5.87
CA VAL A 50 -5.13 9.12 -4.99
C VAL A 50 -5.57 8.96 -3.54
N LYS A 51 -6.86 9.13 -3.26
CA LYS A 51 -7.44 8.97 -1.91
C LYS A 51 -7.19 7.57 -1.35
N ILE A 52 -7.39 6.53 -2.17
CA ILE A 52 -7.17 5.14 -1.76
C ILE A 52 -5.69 4.90 -1.42
N ILE A 53 -4.76 5.38 -2.25
CA ILE A 53 -3.32 5.24 -2.02
C ILE A 53 -2.91 5.98 -0.75
N GLU A 54 -3.47 7.16 -0.48
CA GLU A 54 -3.20 7.92 0.75
C GLU A 54 -3.63 7.14 2.01
N ILE A 55 -4.80 6.51 1.99
CA ILE A 55 -5.27 5.64 3.08
C ILE A 55 -4.32 4.45 3.26
N CYS A 56 -3.93 3.78 2.17
CA CYS A 56 -2.97 2.66 2.24
C CYS A 56 -1.61 3.09 2.80
N ARG A 57 -1.14 4.29 2.45
CA ARG A 57 0.10 4.89 2.97
C ARG A 57 -0.02 5.17 4.47
N PHE A 58 -1.12 5.78 4.89
CA PHE A 58 -1.37 6.04 6.31
C PHE A 58 -1.38 4.74 7.11
N HIS A 59 -2.15 3.75 6.67
CA HIS A 59 -2.26 2.46 7.34
C HIS A 59 -0.88 1.76 7.44
N HIS A 60 -0.08 1.76 6.37
CA HIS A 60 1.26 1.15 6.39
C HIS A 60 2.21 1.86 7.37
N ASN A 61 2.18 3.19 7.40
CA ASN A 61 3.11 4.00 8.19
C ASN A 61 2.75 4.06 9.68
N TRP A 62 1.46 4.06 10.02
CA TRP A 62 0.99 4.40 11.38
C TRP A 62 0.29 3.26 12.12
N MET A 63 -0.45 2.40 11.42
CA MET A 63 -1.23 1.32 12.06
C MET A 63 -0.47 -0.02 12.03
N GLY A 64 0.18 -0.33 10.90
CA GLY A 64 0.89 -1.59 10.71
C GLY A 64 -0.03 -2.81 10.64
N SER A 65 0.51 -4.01 10.81
CA SER A 65 -0.27 -5.26 11.00
C SER A 65 -0.23 -5.72 12.45
N ARG A 66 -0.97 -6.79 12.77
CA ARG A 66 -0.91 -7.49 14.06
C ARG A 66 0.52 -7.85 14.45
N ASP A 67 1.29 -8.39 13.50
CA ASP A 67 2.67 -8.87 13.73
C ASP A 67 3.71 -7.74 13.72
N THR A 68 3.34 -6.54 13.27
CA THR A 68 4.27 -5.42 13.16
C THR A 68 4.59 -4.90 14.57
N LYS A 69 5.80 -5.11 15.09
CA LYS A 69 6.18 -4.57 16.42
C LYS A 69 6.37 -3.05 16.43
N ARG A 70 7.00 -2.50 15.38
CA ARG A 70 7.25 -1.06 15.21
C ARG A 70 6.89 -0.63 13.79
N THR A 71 6.05 0.38 13.65
CA THR A 71 5.65 0.93 12.35
C THR A 71 6.75 1.81 11.76
N PRO A 72 6.73 2.10 10.44
CA PRO A 72 7.67 3.06 9.84
C PRO A 72 7.69 4.42 10.56
N ALA A 73 6.54 4.96 10.95
CA ALA A 73 6.48 6.22 11.68
C ALA A 73 7.17 6.13 13.06
N MET A 74 7.01 5.00 13.77
CA MET A 74 7.73 4.77 15.03
C MET A 74 9.24 4.65 14.82
N LYS A 75 9.69 3.99 13.75
CA LYS A 75 11.13 3.85 13.44
C LYS A 75 11.80 5.19 13.14
N LEU A 76 11.05 6.14 12.58
CA LEU A 76 11.50 7.50 12.30
C LEU A 76 11.34 8.46 13.49
N GLY A 77 10.74 8.00 14.61
CA GLY A 77 10.47 8.85 15.77
C GLY A 77 9.28 9.81 15.60
N LEU A 78 8.49 9.67 14.53
CA LEU A 78 7.29 10.48 14.29
C LEU A 78 6.10 10.06 15.16
N ALA A 79 6.09 8.79 15.63
CA ALA A 79 5.01 8.23 16.43
C ALA A 79 5.56 7.52 17.68
N LYS A 80 4.90 7.73 18.83
CA LYS A 80 5.21 7.01 20.08
C LYS A 80 4.67 5.57 20.10
N GLY A 81 3.61 5.31 19.36
CA GLY A 81 2.93 4.02 19.30
C GLY A 81 2.19 3.82 17.98
N LYS A 82 1.52 2.68 17.83
CA LYS A 82 0.60 2.44 16.72
C LYS A 82 -0.64 3.31 16.86
N VAL A 83 -1.18 3.73 15.73
CA VAL A 83 -2.53 4.27 15.63
C VAL A 83 -3.51 3.09 15.49
N TYR A 84 -4.60 3.12 16.24
CA TYR A 84 -5.68 2.15 16.19
C TYR A 84 -6.96 2.80 15.67
N GLU A 85 -7.93 1.98 15.25
CA GLU A 85 -9.22 2.47 14.71
C GLU A 85 -9.97 3.34 15.72
N ARG A 86 -9.93 2.99 17.02
CA ARG A 86 -10.48 3.79 18.12
C ARG A 86 -9.93 5.23 18.17
N ASP A 87 -8.68 5.42 17.75
CA ASP A 87 -8.02 6.74 17.78
C ASP A 87 -8.51 7.65 16.63
N LEU A 88 -9.20 7.08 15.63
CA LEU A 88 -9.68 7.78 14.44
C LEU A 88 -11.18 8.05 14.48
N PHE A 89 -11.96 7.09 14.97
CA PHE A 89 -13.43 7.11 14.86
C PHE A 89 -14.14 7.41 16.18
N GLY A 90 -13.43 7.40 17.30
CA GLY A 90 -13.98 7.75 18.61
C GLY A 90 -15.11 6.80 19.03
N GLU A 91 -14.73 5.63 19.53
CA GLU A 91 -15.58 4.80 20.41
C GLU A 91 -14.95 4.69 21.79
#